data_AF-A0A0F9HU85-F1
#
_entry.id   AF-A0A0F9HU85-F1
#
_cell.length_a   1.000
_cell.length_b   1.000
_cell.length_c   1.000
_cell.angle_alpha   90.00
_cell.angle_beta   90.00
_cell.angle_gamma   90.00
#
_symmetry.space_group_name_H-M   'P 1'
#
loop_
_entity.id
_entity.type
_entity.pdbx_description
1 polymer ?
#
loop_
_entity_poly.entity_id
_entity_poly.type
_entity_poly.pdbx_seq_one_letter_code
_entity_poly.pdbx_strand_id
1 'polypeptide(L)'
;MNKKINIIFLNGVGSVGKTSIANALQDIVEEPYLHIGVDHFFIMLPKKYLPGGSQAIDGVDFITEESEEGPIIRVHCGDVGKELFASMKKSMLGLAKDGFNLIIDEVILGDEFEEYKTFFKVFNKPLP
;
A
#
# COMPACT_ATOMS: atom_id res chain seq x y z
N MET A 1 9.66 -7.53 -27.38
CA MET A 1 9.63 -6.07 -27.08
C MET A 1 9.52 -5.93 -25.58
N ASN A 2 10.43 -5.23 -24.89
CA ASN A 2 10.31 -5.01 -23.45
C ASN A 2 9.29 -3.88 -23.23
N LYS A 3 8.10 -4.24 -22.73
CA LYS A 3 7.06 -3.28 -22.37
C LYS A 3 7.58 -2.37 -21.25
N LYS A 4 7.42 -1.06 -21.40
CA LYS A 4 7.70 -0.10 -20.32
C LYS A 4 6.57 -0.21 -19.30
N ILE A 5 6.93 -0.40 -18.02
CA ILE A 5 5.98 -0.51 -16.93
C ILE A 5 5.81 0.84 -16.26
N ASN A 6 4.56 1.29 -16.15
CA ASN A 6 4.20 2.53 -15.50
C ASN A 6 3.58 2.22 -14.13
N ILE A 7 4.07 2.93 -13.11
CA ILE A 7 3.60 2.80 -11.74
C ILE A 7 3.18 4.20 -11.27
N ILE A 8 1.94 4.32 -10.83
CA ILE A 8 1.34 5.56 -10.34
C ILE A 8 1.11 5.37 -8.84
N PHE A 9 1.73 6.22 -8.03
CA PHE A 9 1.53 6.22 -6.58
C PHE A 9 0.53 7.30 -6.19
N LEU A 10 -0.56 6.89 -5.52
CA LEU A 10 -1.50 7.76 -4.84
C LEU A 10 -1.21 7.65 -3.35
N ASN A 11 -0.55 8.68 -2.78
CA ASN A 11 -0.28 8.77 -1.34
C ASN A 11 -1.12 9.87 -0.71
N GLY A 12 -1.74 9.59 0.42
CA GLY A 12 -2.54 10.54 1.18
C GLY A 12 -3.16 9.90 2.41
N VAL A 13 -3.72 10.70 3.31
CA VAL A 13 -4.36 10.18 4.53
C VAL A 13 -5.63 9.37 4.21
N GLY A 14 -6.17 8.65 5.21
CA GLY A 14 -7.39 7.85 5.04
C GLY A 14 -8.57 8.67 4.51
N SER A 15 -9.40 8.08 3.66
CA SER A 15 -10.65 8.66 3.14
C SER A 15 -10.54 9.95 2.32
N VAL A 16 -9.35 10.34 1.83
CA VAL A 16 -9.18 11.52 0.94
C VAL A 16 -9.61 11.30 -0.51
N GLY A 17 -10.14 10.12 -0.84
CA GLY A 17 -10.63 9.79 -2.18
C GLY A 17 -9.62 9.15 -3.12
N LYS A 18 -8.50 8.60 -2.61
CA LYS A 18 -7.47 7.92 -3.43
C LYS A 18 -8.06 6.78 -4.26
N THR A 19 -8.88 5.94 -3.65
CA THR A 19 -9.58 4.83 -4.31
C THR A 19 -10.50 5.32 -5.43
N SER A 20 -11.20 6.44 -5.23
CA SER A 20 -12.05 7.04 -6.27
C SER A 20 -11.21 7.54 -7.44
N ILE A 21 -10.06 8.16 -7.18
CA ILE A 21 -9.11 8.60 -8.22
C ILE A 21 -8.54 7.39 -8.96
N ALA A 22 -8.17 6.32 -8.25
CA ALA A 22 -7.65 5.09 -8.86
C ALA A 22 -8.66 4.47 -9.83
N ASN A 23 -9.92 4.35 -9.40
CA ASN A 23 -10.98 3.79 -10.24
C ASN A 23 -11.26 4.68 -11.45
N ALA A 24 -11.38 6.00 -11.26
CA ALA A 24 -11.56 6.93 -12.37
C ALA A 24 -10.38 6.90 -13.35
N LEU A 25 -9.17 6.69 -12.84
CA LEU A 25 -7.98 6.54 -13.68
C LEU A 25 -8.02 5.25 -14.50
N GLN A 26 -8.46 4.13 -13.92
CA GLN A 26 -8.67 2.88 -14.66
C GLN A 26 -9.67 3.03 -15.82
N ASP A 27 -10.69 3.88 -15.65
CA ASP A 27 -11.71 4.12 -16.68
C ASP A 27 -11.20 4.95 -17.88
N ILE A 28 -10.15 5.77 -17.69
CA ILE A 28 -9.65 6.70 -18.73
C ILE A 28 -8.38 6.22 -19.45
N VAL A 29 -7.63 5.30 -18.86
CA VAL A 29 -6.37 4.80 -19.43
C VAL A 29 -6.62 3.67 -20.44
N GLU A 30 -5.85 3.65 -21.54
CA GLU A 30 -6.01 2.64 -22.60
C GLU A 30 -5.40 1.27 -22.22
N GLU A 31 -4.32 1.27 -21.45
CA GLU A 31 -3.62 0.05 -21.00
C GLU A 31 -4.19 -0.46 -19.67
N PRO A 32 -4.16 -1.77 -19.40
CA PRO A 32 -4.65 -2.29 -18.12
C PRO A 32 -3.73 -1.86 -16.96
N TYR A 33 -4.28 -1.10 -16.02
CA TYR A 33 -3.67 -0.81 -14.72
C TYR A 33 -4.32 -1.65 -13.63
N LEU A 34 -3.53 -2.34 -12.82
CA LEU A 34 -4.01 -2.99 -11.61
C LEU A 34 -4.02 -1.97 -10.48
N HIS A 35 -5.18 -1.77 -9.88
CA HIS A 35 -5.31 -1.03 -8.64
C HIS A 35 -4.97 -1.95 -7.46
N ILE A 36 -3.97 -1.56 -6.68
CA ILE A 36 -3.49 -2.30 -5.50
C ILE A 36 -3.22 -1.30 -4.38
N GLY A 37 -3.51 -1.67 -3.14
CA GLY A 37 -3.36 -0.76 -2.00
C GLY A 37 -3.60 -1.46 -0.67
N VAL A 38 -3.29 -0.77 0.43
CA VAL A 38 -3.34 -1.34 1.79
C VAL A 38 -4.70 -1.97 2.13
N ASP A 39 -5.80 -1.33 1.72
CA ASP A 39 -7.17 -1.80 1.98
C ASP A 39 -7.43 -3.17 1.36
N HIS A 40 -6.87 -3.45 0.18
CA HIS A 40 -7.00 -4.75 -0.48
C HIS A 40 -6.35 -5.87 0.35
N PHE A 41 -5.22 -5.59 1.02
CA PHE A 41 -4.55 -6.54 1.89
C PHE A 41 -5.26 -6.71 3.23
N PHE A 42 -5.86 -5.65 3.76
CA PHE A 42 -6.68 -5.75 4.96
C PHE A 42 -7.93 -6.59 4.72
N ILE A 43 -8.58 -6.45 3.56
CA ILE A 43 -9.75 -7.28 3.19
C ILE A 43 -9.40 -8.78 3.13
N MET A 44 -8.19 -9.13 2.69
CA MET A 44 -7.72 -10.52 2.63
C MET A 44 -7.35 -11.09 4.00
N LEU A 45 -6.98 -10.24 4.97
CA LEU A 45 -6.57 -10.68 6.29
C LEU A 45 -7.78 -11.16 7.11
N PRO A 46 -7.69 -12.29 7.85
CA PRO A 46 -8.79 -12.73 8.69
C PRO A 46 -9.16 -11.66 9.73
N LYS A 47 -10.45 -11.36 9.87
CA LYS A 47 -10.96 -10.26 10.71
C LYS A 47 -10.46 -10.26 12.16
N LYS A 48 -10.11 -11.41 12.72
CA LYS A 48 -9.53 -11.52 14.08
C LYS A 48 -8.18 -10.82 14.21
N TYR A 49 -7.45 -10.60 13.12
CA TYR A 49 -6.16 -9.90 13.07
C TYR A 49 -6.29 -8.42 12.63
N LEU A 50 -7.49 -7.93 12.39
CA LEU A 50 -7.77 -6.53 12.06
C LEU A 50 -8.16 -5.75 13.33
N PRO A 51 -8.20 -4.41 13.30
CA PRO A 51 -8.53 -3.59 14.47
C PRO A 51 -9.84 -4.02 15.14
N GLY A 52 -9.81 -4.16 16.46
CA GLY A 52 -10.94 -4.67 17.26
C GLY A 52 -11.14 -6.20 17.23
N GLY A 53 -10.29 -6.93 16.50
CA GLY A 53 -10.27 -8.40 16.48
C GLY A 53 -9.58 -9.02 17.69
N SER A 54 -9.91 -10.27 18.01
CA SER A 54 -9.35 -10.98 19.18
C SER A 54 -7.84 -11.27 19.11
N GLN A 55 -7.21 -11.07 17.96
CA GLN A 55 -5.78 -11.23 17.69
C GLN A 55 -5.19 -10.01 16.98
N ALA A 56 -5.81 -8.83 17.11
CA ALA A 56 -5.35 -7.60 16.46
C ALA A 56 -3.92 -7.23 16.84
N ILE A 57 -3.51 -7.53 18.08
CA ILE A 57 -2.15 -7.28 18.59
C ILE A 57 -1.06 -8.00 17.78
N ASP A 58 -1.36 -9.18 17.22
CA ASP A 58 -0.46 -9.93 16.35
C ASP A 58 -0.58 -9.48 14.88
N GLY A 59 -1.70 -8.88 14.51
CA GLY A 59 -2.02 -8.37 13.18
C GLY A 59 -1.80 -6.87 13.04
N VAL A 60 -2.87 -6.14 12.69
CA VAL A 60 -2.89 -4.68 12.63
C VAL A 60 -3.96 -4.17 13.60
N ASP A 61 -3.58 -3.22 14.45
CA ASP A 61 -4.47 -2.59 15.43
C ASP A 61 -4.29 -1.07 15.47
N PHE A 62 -5.31 -0.37 15.97
CA PHE A 62 -5.27 1.07 16.19
C PHE A 62 -5.28 1.35 17.69
N ILE A 63 -4.11 1.69 18.22
CA ILE A 63 -3.93 1.95 19.64
C ILE A 63 -4.04 3.45 19.89
N THR A 64 -4.83 3.82 20.89
CA THR A 64 -4.86 5.20 21.38
C THR A 64 -3.74 5.40 22.39
N GLU A 65 -2.90 6.40 22.17
CA GLU A 65 -1.86 6.82 23.10
C GLU A 65 -2.11 8.25 23.55
N GLU A 66 -1.84 8.54 24.82
CA GLU A 66 -1.88 9.91 25.35
C GLU A 66 -0.61 10.67 24.96
N SER A 67 -0.77 11.89 24.45
CA SER A 67 0.33 12.82 24.16
C SER A 67 0.09 14.17 24.85
N GLU A 68 1.11 15.04 24.87
CA GLU A 68 0.98 16.40 25.42
C GLU A 68 -0.13 17.23 24.74
N GLU A 69 -0.44 16.91 23.48
CA GLU A 69 -1.46 17.58 22.66
C GLU A 69 -2.83 16.88 22.72
N GLY A 70 -2.95 15.81 23.51
CA GLY A 70 -4.15 14.97 23.64
C GLY A 70 -3.98 13.57 23.02
N PRO A 71 -5.07 12.80 22.90
CA PRO A 71 -5.00 11.43 22.42
C PRO A 71 -4.63 11.37 20.93
N ILE A 72 -3.67 10.52 20.60
CA ILE A 72 -3.24 10.20 19.23
C ILE A 72 -3.58 8.74 18.91
N ILE A 73 -3.89 8.46 17.64
CA ILE A 73 -4.06 7.09 17.15
C ILE A 73 -2.75 6.65 16.50
N ARG A 74 -2.19 5.53 16.97
CA ARG A 74 -1.07 4.84 16.33
C ARG A 74 -1.53 3.56 15.67
N VAL A 75 -0.96 3.30 14.50
CA VAL A 75 -1.06 1.98 13.88
C VAL A 75 -0.04 1.06 14.54
N HIS A 76 -0.52 0.07 15.27
CA HIS A 76 0.31 -1.01 15.80
C HIS A 76 0.31 -2.18 14.82
N CYS A 77 1.51 -2.68 14.53
CA CYS A 77 1.70 -3.85 13.67
C CYS A 77 2.40 -4.94 14.48
N GLY A 78 1.68 -6.01 14.78
CA GLY A 78 2.26 -7.25 15.28
C GLY A 78 3.01 -8.01 14.19
N ASP A 79 3.49 -9.20 14.49
CA ASP A 79 4.34 -9.95 13.56
C ASP A 79 3.61 -10.33 12.26
N VAL A 80 2.33 -10.71 12.34
CA VAL A 80 1.50 -10.96 11.14
C VAL A 80 1.29 -9.68 10.35
N GLY A 81 1.06 -8.55 11.02
CA GLY A 81 0.91 -7.24 10.36
C GLY A 81 2.18 -6.84 9.62
N LYS A 82 3.35 -6.94 10.26
CA LYS A 82 4.65 -6.64 9.63
C LYS A 82 4.90 -7.54 8.42
N GLU A 83 4.63 -8.83 8.53
CA GLU A 83 4.75 -9.76 7.41
C GLU A 83 3.79 -9.44 6.27
N LEU A 84 2.56 -9.00 6.58
CA LEU A 84 1.58 -8.55 5.59
C LEU A 84 2.10 -7.34 4.80
N PHE A 85 2.56 -6.28 5.48
CA PHE A 85 3.10 -5.08 4.82
C PHE A 85 4.36 -5.39 3.99
N ALA A 86 5.27 -6.21 4.51
CA ALA A 86 6.44 -6.65 3.77
C ALA A 86 6.07 -7.48 2.52
N SER A 87 5.05 -8.33 2.64
CA SER A 87 4.56 -9.16 1.53
C SER A 87 3.82 -8.34 0.48
N MET A 88 3.05 -7.33 0.91
CA MET A 88 2.36 -6.39 0.03
C MET A 88 3.33 -5.72 -0.96
N LYS A 89 4.44 -5.16 -0.46
CA LYS A 89 5.49 -4.56 -1.30
C LYS A 89 6.07 -5.55 -2.31
N LYS A 90 6.29 -6.81 -1.88
CA LYS A 90 6.78 -7.89 -2.76
C LYS A 90 5.75 -8.28 -3.83
N SER A 91 4.47 -8.34 -3.49
CA SER A 91 3.38 -8.62 -4.43
C SER A 91 3.27 -7.54 -5.50
N MET A 92 3.31 -6.25 -5.11
CA MET A 92 3.33 -5.14 -6.06
C MET A 92 4.53 -5.25 -7.01
N LEU A 93 5.73 -5.53 -6.48
CA LEU A 93 6.93 -5.73 -7.30
C LEU A 93 6.79 -6.92 -8.26
N GLY A 94 6.20 -8.03 -7.81
CA GLY A 94 5.94 -9.22 -8.64
C GLY A 94 5.05 -8.89 -9.83
N LEU A 95 3.90 -8.25 -9.58
CA LEU A 95 2.97 -7.82 -10.63
C LEU A 95 3.64 -6.89 -11.66
N ALA A 96 4.44 -5.93 -11.19
CA ALA A 96 5.19 -5.03 -12.09
C ALA A 96 6.24 -5.79 -12.92
N LYS A 97 6.93 -6.78 -12.34
CA LYS A 97 7.92 -7.62 -13.05
C LYS A 97 7.27 -8.50 -14.12
N ASP A 98 6.05 -8.95 -13.87
CA ASP A 98 5.25 -9.75 -14.80
C ASP A 98 4.62 -8.89 -15.93
N GLY A 99 4.79 -7.57 -15.85
CA GLY A 99 4.48 -6.65 -16.95
C GLY A 99 3.18 -5.87 -16.79
N PHE A 100 2.58 -5.85 -15.59
CA PHE A 100 1.39 -5.07 -15.30
C PHE A 100 1.74 -3.63 -14.91
N ASN A 101 0.99 -2.66 -15.44
CA ASN A 101 1.01 -1.30 -14.92
C ASN A 101 0.25 -1.26 -13.60
N LEU A 102 0.66 -0.41 -12.66
CA LEU A 102 0.10 -0.37 -11.31
C LEU A 102 -0.38 1.03 -10.94
N ILE A 103 -1.53 1.08 -10.25
CA ILE A 103 -1.95 2.22 -9.42
C ILE A 103 -1.85 1.74 -7.98
N ILE A 104 -0.91 2.33 -7.22
CA ILE A 104 -0.63 2.00 -5.84
C ILE A 104 -1.29 3.04 -4.93
N ASP A 105 -2.33 2.62 -4.21
CA ASP A 105 -3.10 3.42 -3.25
C ASP A 105 -2.58 3.15 -1.81
N GLU A 106 -1.83 4.10 -1.27
CA GLU A 106 -1.09 3.92 -0.01
C GLU A 106 -1.29 5.05 0.99
N VAL A 107 -1.00 4.74 2.26
CA VAL A 107 -0.82 5.70 3.35
C VAL A 107 0.63 5.57 3.81
N ILE A 108 1.52 6.34 3.18
CA ILE A 108 2.95 6.27 3.45
C ILE A 108 3.27 7.16 4.64
N LEU A 109 3.84 6.58 5.70
CA LEU A 109 4.20 7.29 6.92
C LEU A 109 5.72 7.40 7.04
N GLY A 110 6.20 8.56 7.52
CA GLY A 110 7.63 8.77 7.77
C GLY A 110 8.50 8.60 6.52
N ASP A 111 9.54 7.78 6.63
CA ASP A 111 10.57 7.52 5.62
C ASP A 111 10.29 6.29 4.74
N GLU A 112 9.13 5.64 4.89
CA GLU A 112 8.72 4.46 4.11
C GLU A 112 8.78 4.69 2.58
N PHE A 113 8.65 5.93 2.12
CA PHE A 113 8.76 6.26 0.70
C PHE A 113 10.13 5.90 0.11
N GLU A 114 11.22 5.98 0.90
CA GLU A 114 12.55 5.59 0.45
C GLU A 114 12.68 4.08 0.25
N GLU A 115 11.92 3.29 1.01
CA GLU A 115 11.81 1.85 0.79
C GLU A 115 11.12 1.55 -0.54
N TYR A 116 10.00 2.23 -0.84
CA TYR A 116 9.31 2.09 -2.12
C TYR A 116 10.21 2.47 -3.30
N LYS A 117 10.96 3.57 -3.20
CA LYS A 117 11.95 3.94 -4.22
C LYS A 117 12.96 2.83 -4.43
N THR A 118 13.48 2.24 -3.35
CA THR A 118 14.46 1.16 -3.43
C THR A 118 13.86 -0.12 -4.03
N PHE A 119 12.63 -0.47 -3.67
CA PHE A 119 11.90 -1.61 -4.22
C PHE A 119 11.67 -1.49 -5.74
N PHE A 120 11.34 -0.29 -6.22
CA PHE A 120 11.01 -0.06 -7.62
C PHE A 120 12.18 0.45 -8.48
N LYS A 121 13.39 0.61 -7.92
CA LYS A 121 14.62 0.99 -8.67
C LYS A 121 14.88 0.12 -9.91
N VAL A 122 14.46 -1.14 -9.89
CA VAL A 122 14.57 -2.07 -11.04
C VAL A 122 13.87 -1.57 -12.30
N PHE A 123 12.85 -0.71 -12.19
CA PHE A 123 12.14 -0.13 -13.33
C PHE A 123 12.68 1.25 -13.75
N ASN A 124 13.56 1.86 -12.96
CA ASN A 124 14.27 3.08 -13.32
C ASN A 124 15.45 2.76 -14.25
N LYS A 125 15.15 2.38 -15.50
CA LYS A 125 16.09 2.66 -16.59
C LYS A 125 15.77 4.04 -17.16
N PRO A 126 16.79 4.92 -17.35
CA PRO A 126 16.54 6.19 -18.02
C PRO A 126 15.96 5.90 -19.41
N LEU A 127 15.01 6.74 -19.84
CA LEU A 127 14.60 6.79 -21.23
C LEU A 127 15.86 7.05 -22.08
N PRO A 128 16.04 6.36 -23.22
CA PRO A 128 17.14 6.67 -24.14
C PRO A 128 17.08 8.12 -24.62
#